data_AF-A0A0A8EKD1-F1
#
_entry.id   AF-A0A0A8EKD1-F1
#
_cell.length_a   1.000
_cell.length_b   1.000
_cell.length_c   1.000
_cell.angle_alpha   90.00
_cell.angle_beta   90.00
_cell.angle_gamma   90.00
#
_symmetry.space_group_name_H-M   'P 1'
#
loop_
_entity.id
_entity.type
_entity.pdbx_description
1 polymer ?
#
loop_
_entity_poly.entity_id
_entity_poly.type
_entity_poly.pdbx_seq_one_letter_code
_entity_poly.pdbx_strand_id
1 'polypeptide(L)'
;MRYYEQQGLVTGRRTPSGHREYDAEDVRGCGPGAERCAAAEVVARRRLAELDGHIARLSRLRERLAARLGESGGRPGSGAGDGSLRG
;
A
#
# COMPACT_ATOMS: atom_id res chain seq x y z
N MET A 1 -18.48 -5.55 -10.61
CA MET A 1 -17.93 -5.44 -11.99
C MET A 1 -18.13 -4.04 -12.59
N ARG A 2 -19.33 -3.43 -12.52
CA ARG A 2 -19.59 -2.07 -13.06
C ARG A 2 -18.67 -0.96 -12.53
N TYR A 3 -18.17 -1.11 -11.31
CA TYR A 3 -17.22 -0.16 -10.72
C TYR A 3 -15.91 -0.06 -11.49
N TYR A 4 -15.40 -1.18 -12.06
CA TYR A 4 -14.13 -1.18 -12.79
C TYR A 4 -14.27 -0.71 -14.25
N GLU A 5 -15.44 -0.91 -14.87
CA GLU A 5 -15.73 -0.40 -16.22
C GLU A 5 -15.86 1.13 -16.23
N GLN A 6 -16.50 1.72 -15.22
CA GLN A 6 -16.67 3.18 -15.13
C GLN A 6 -15.33 3.92 -14.94
N GLN A 7 -14.32 3.22 -14.42
CA GLN A 7 -12.97 3.76 -14.18
C GLN A 7 -12.02 3.53 -15.36
N GLY A 8 -12.48 2.97 -16.49
CA GLY A 8 -11.69 2.81 -17.72
C GLY A 8 -10.51 1.83 -17.62
N LEU A 9 -10.45 1.03 -16.54
CA LEU A 9 -9.35 0.10 -16.24
C LEU A 9 -9.39 -1.19 -17.08
N VAL A 10 -10.44 -1.39 -17.87
CA VAL A 10 -10.60 -2.56 -18.75
C VAL A 10 -11.17 -2.11 -20.11
N THR A 11 -10.32 -2.06 -21.13
CA THR A 11 -10.71 -1.80 -22.52
C THR A 11 -10.78 -3.11 -23.29
N GLY A 12 -11.83 -3.92 -23.07
CA GLY A 12 -12.05 -5.12 -23.89
C GLY A 12 -12.36 -4.76 -25.35
N ARG A 13 -11.65 -5.36 -26.30
CA ARG A 13 -11.96 -5.21 -27.73
C ARG A 13 -13.34 -5.81 -28.01
N ARG A 14 -14.11 -5.16 -28.87
CA ARG A 14 -15.43 -5.66 -29.31
C ARG A 14 -15.26 -6.47 -30.58
N THR A 15 -15.81 -7.67 -30.61
CA THR A 15 -15.93 -8.46 -31.83
C THR A 15 -16.96 -7.83 -32.77
N PRO A 16 -16.92 -8.13 -34.08
CA PRO A 16 -17.97 -7.72 -35.02
C PRO A 16 -19.37 -8.23 -34.65
N SER A 17 -19.46 -9.28 -33.83
CA SER A 17 -20.71 -9.86 -33.28
C SER A 17 -21.20 -9.16 -32.00
N GLY A 18 -20.52 -8.12 -31.52
CA GLY A 18 -20.94 -7.32 -30.37
C GLY A 18 -20.57 -7.91 -29.00
N HIS A 19 -19.88 -9.05 -28.96
CA HIS A 19 -19.32 -9.60 -27.73
C HIS A 19 -17.99 -8.93 -27.38
N ARG A 20 -17.67 -8.79 -26.09
CA ARG A 20 -16.33 -8.38 -25.65
C ARG A 20 -15.44 -9.61 -25.59
N GLU A 21 -14.37 -9.59 -26.34
CA GLU A 21 -13.31 -10.60 -26.26
C GLU A 21 -12.20 -10.02 -25.38
N TYR A 22 -11.78 -10.82 -24.41
CA TYR A 22 -10.67 -10.49 -23.50
C TYR A 22 -9.58 -11.52 -23.78
N ASP A 23 -8.49 -11.10 -24.42
CA ASP A 23 -7.34 -11.97 -24.61
C ASP A 23 -6.40 -11.93 -23.40
N ALA A 24 -5.44 -12.86 -23.34
CA ALA A 24 -4.50 -12.93 -22.22
C ALA A 24 -3.60 -11.68 -22.12
N GLU A 25 -3.49 -10.88 -23.18
CA GLU A 25 -2.73 -9.63 -23.22
C GLU A 25 -3.55 -8.47 -22.63
N ASP A 26 -4.87 -8.48 -22.81
CA ASP A 26 -5.82 -7.62 -22.08
C ASP A 26 -5.78 -7.86 -20.57
N VAL A 27 -5.56 -9.12 -20.15
CA VAL A 27 -5.39 -9.49 -18.73
C VAL A 27 -4.00 -9.13 -18.19
N ARG A 28 -2.96 -9.19 -19.03
CA ARG A 28 -1.58 -8.79 -18.65
C ARG A 28 -1.34 -7.28 -18.71
N GLY A 29 -2.35 -6.49 -19.09
CA GLY A 29 -2.36 -5.03 -18.97
C GLY A 29 -1.41 -4.30 -19.92
N CYS A 30 -0.63 -5.00 -20.75
CA CYS A 30 0.26 -4.39 -21.71
C CYS A 30 0.42 -5.23 -22.98
N GLY A 31 -0.48 -5.00 -23.93
CA GLY A 31 -0.31 -5.39 -25.33
C GLY A 31 0.35 -4.26 -26.14
N PRO A 32 0.76 -4.53 -27.39
CA PRO A 32 1.48 -3.56 -28.23
C PRO A 32 0.60 -2.34 -28.56
N GLY A 33 0.96 -1.18 -27.97
CA GLY A 33 0.21 0.09 -28.00
C GLY A 33 0.43 0.92 -26.73
N ALA A 34 1.68 1.01 -26.28
CA ALA A 34 2.16 1.23 -24.91
C ALA A 34 1.77 2.53 -24.16
N GLU A 35 0.94 3.40 -24.73
CA GLU A 35 0.48 4.62 -24.06
C GLU A 35 -0.37 4.32 -22.82
N ARG A 36 -1.20 3.27 -22.86
CA ARG A 36 -1.98 2.85 -21.69
C ARG A 36 -1.11 2.25 -20.58
N CYS A 37 -0.02 1.57 -20.93
CA CYS A 37 0.94 1.06 -19.95
C CYS A 37 1.69 2.21 -19.29
N ALA A 38 2.14 3.20 -20.07
CA ALA A 38 2.78 4.41 -19.54
C ALA A 38 1.82 5.24 -18.66
N ALA A 39 0.57 5.43 -19.08
CA ALA A 39 -0.44 6.12 -18.28
C ALA A 39 -0.77 5.35 -16.98
N ALA A 40 -0.90 4.02 -17.05
CA ALA A 40 -1.10 3.17 -15.87
C ALA A 40 0.08 3.27 -14.90
N GLU A 41 1.31 3.33 -15.42
CA GLU A 41 2.52 3.48 -14.62
C GLU A 41 2.57 4.84 -13.88
N VAL A 42 2.20 5.94 -14.55
CA VAL A 42 2.09 7.26 -13.90
C VAL A 42 1.07 7.24 -12.76
N VAL A 43 -0.09 6.62 -12.99
CA VAL A 43 -1.13 6.48 -11.95
C VAL A 43 -0.63 5.60 -10.79
N ALA A 44 0.04 4.49 -11.10
CA ALA A 44 0.59 3.60 -10.08
C ALA A 44 1.62 4.30 -9.20
N ARG A 45 2.57 5.04 -9.82
CA ARG A 45 3.56 5.84 -9.09
C ARG A 45 2.93 6.88 -8.17
N ARG A 46 1.92 7.60 -8.67
CA ARG A 46 1.17 8.56 -7.85
C ARG A 46 0.51 7.88 -6.65
N ARG A 47 -0.18 6.75 -6.86
CA ARG A 47 -0.84 6.01 -5.78
C ARG A 47 0.16 5.49 -4.75
N LEU A 48 1.35 5.04 -5.17
CA LEU A 48 2.42 4.67 -4.25
C LEU A 48 2.85 5.85 -3.37
N ALA A 49 3.09 7.02 -3.96
CA ALA A 49 3.45 8.22 -3.20
C ALA A 49 2.35 8.64 -2.20
N GLU A 50 1.07 8.52 -2.58
CA GLU A 50 -0.06 8.77 -1.67
C GLU A 50 -0.07 7.77 -0.48
N LEU A 51 0.17 6.47 -0.75
CA LEU A 51 0.26 5.44 0.29
C LEU A 51 1.45 5.67 1.21
N ASP A 52 2.61 6.04 0.68
CA ASP A 52 3.81 6.36 1.48
C ASP A 52 3.54 7.53 2.43
N GLY A 53 2.82 8.56 1.96
CA GLY A 53 2.39 9.68 2.80
C GLY A 53 1.48 9.23 3.95
N HIS A 54 0.52 8.33 3.67
CA HIS A 54 -0.35 7.77 4.70
C HIS A 54 0.42 6.90 5.70
N ILE A 55 1.34 6.05 5.23
CA ILE A 55 2.21 5.22 6.07
C ILE A 55 3.04 6.12 7.00
N ALA A 56 3.65 7.19 6.48
CA ALA A 56 4.42 8.12 7.28
C ALA A 56 3.57 8.78 8.37
N ARG A 57 2.35 9.23 8.03
CA ARG A 57 1.42 9.83 8.99
C ARG A 57 1.01 8.84 10.10
N LEU A 58 0.64 7.63 9.73
CA LEU A 58 0.24 6.59 10.67
C LEU A 58 1.40 6.13 11.55
N SER A 59 2.61 6.04 10.99
CA SER A 59 3.82 5.72 11.75
C SER A 59 4.11 6.76 12.82
N ARG A 60 4.00 8.06 12.49
CA ARG A 60 4.12 9.15 13.48
C ARG A 60 3.04 9.10 14.56
N LEU A 61 1.81 8.73 14.21
CA LEU A 61 0.73 8.54 15.18
C LEU A 61 1.06 7.41 16.15
N ARG A 62 1.56 6.28 15.62
CA ARG A 62 1.99 5.12 16.41
C ARG A 62 3.12 5.47 17.36
N GLU A 63 4.15 6.18 16.90
CA GLU A 63 5.29 6.62 17.73
C GLU A 63 4.83 7.53 18.88
N ARG A 64 3.95 8.49 18.60
CA ARG A 64 3.38 9.37 19.64
C ARG A 64 2.58 8.60 20.68
N LEU A 65 1.78 7.63 20.23
CA LEU A 65 1.01 6.78 21.14
C LEU A 65 1.95 5.92 22.01
N ALA A 66 2.97 5.33 21.40
CA ALA A 66 3.97 4.54 22.12
C ALA A 66 4.72 5.37 23.17
N ALA A 67 5.12 6.61 22.85
CA ALA A 67 5.76 7.51 23.81
C ALA A 67 4.85 7.80 25.02
N ARG A 68 3.58 8.16 24.77
CA ARG A 68 2.61 8.45 25.83
C ARG A 68 2.33 7.25 26.73
N LEU A 69 2.30 6.04 26.15
CA LEU A 69 2.14 4.80 26.89
C LEU A 69 3.43 4.41 27.64
N GLY A 70 4.61 4.67 27.09
CA GLY A 70 5.90 4.42 27.76
C GLY A 70 6.13 5.33 28.98
N GLU A 71 5.70 6.60 28.89
CA GLU A 71 5.69 7.55 30.02
C GLU A 71 4.71 7.12 31.12
N SER A 72 3.58 6.50 30.76
CA SER A 72 2.56 6.04 31.70
C SER A 72 2.84 4.65 32.28
N GLY A 73 3.56 3.79 31.54
CA GLY A 73 3.96 2.44 31.92
C GLY A 73 5.31 2.36 32.63
N GLY A 74 6.11 3.44 32.59
CA GLY A 74 7.41 3.56 33.24
C GLY A 74 7.28 3.91 34.72
N ARG A 75 6.66 3.06 35.54
CA ARG A 75 7.06 3.01 36.96
C ARG A 75 8.40 2.25 36.98
N PRO A 76 9.54 2.87 37.32
CA PRO A 76 10.78 2.13 37.49
C PRO A 76 10.60 1.21 38.69
N GLY A 77 10.33 -0.07 38.42
CA GLY A 77 10.43 -1.12 39.41
C GLY A 77 11.87 -1.15 39.90
N SER A 78 12.04 -0.75 41.15
CA SER A 78 13.23 -0.94 41.97
C SER A 78 13.76 -2.37 41.82
N GLY A 79 14.70 -2.55 40.89
CA GLY A 79 15.58 -3.70 40.79
C GLY A 79 16.93 -3.35 41.40
N ALA A 80 16.92 -2.85 42.63
CA ALA A 80 18.07 -2.96 43.53
C ALA A 80 18.22 -4.44 43.85
N GLY A 81 19.09 -5.10 43.09
CA GLY A 81 19.56 -6.46 43.32
C GLY A 81 21.08 -6.41 43.26
N ASP A 82 21.66 -5.92 44.34
CA ASP A 82 23.04 -6.05 44.73
C ASP A 82 23.44 -7.53 44.81
N GLY A 83 24.09 -8.03 43.76
CA GLY A 83 24.69 -9.35 43.70
C GLY A 83 26.21 -9.29 43.85
N SER A 84 26.69 -8.68 44.94
CA SER A 84 28.07 -8.85 45.38
C SER A 84 28.28 -10.30 45.83
N LEU A 85 28.86 -11.16 44.98
CA LEU A 85 29.54 -12.41 45.37
C LEU A 85 30.27 -13.05 44.18
N ARG A 86 31.57 -12.77 44.08
CA ARG A 86 32.65 -13.64 43.61
C ARG A 86 33.94 -12.89 43.96
N GLY A 87 34.80 -13.34 44.86
CA GLY A 87 35.23 -14.72 45.10
C GLY A 87 36.69 -14.77 44.69
#